data_AF-A0A0J8F6A6-F1
#
_entry.id   AF-A0A0J8F6A6-F1
#
_cell.length_a   1.000
_cell.length_b   1.000
_cell.length_c   1.000
_cell.angle_alpha   90.00
_cell.angle_beta   90.00
_cell.angle_gamma   90.00
#
_symmetry.space_group_name_H-M   'P 1'
#
loop_
_entity.id
_entity.type
_entity.pdbx_description
1 polymer ?
#
loop_
_entity_poly.entity_id
_entity_poly.type
_entity_poly.pdbx_seq_one_letter_code
_entity_poly.pdbx_strand_id
1 'polypeptide(L)'
;MMARLLNRGFSLRGALEITRENSTLGDEYLIVGDGSVDIAQTEGGAPSVISLEKYEDSEFGFALQSYSTKEFKLGSVTASLLESVQDRHLSPGKMPTSRVEKQPLKEYLTWTELPVLIDGKLEWNDGIGPLPIN
;
A
#
# COMPACT_ATOMS: atom_id res chain seq x y z
N MET A 1 -8.73 -7.31 -8.93
CA MET A 1 -7.56 -6.81 -8.18
C MET A 1 -6.59 -6.05 -9.07
N MET A 2 -6.02 -6.69 -10.10
CA MET A 2 -5.03 -6.08 -11.02
C MET A 2 -5.44 -4.69 -11.54
N ALA A 3 -6.59 -4.58 -12.22
CA ALA A 3 -7.09 -3.31 -12.75
C ALA A 3 -7.26 -2.21 -11.68
N ARG A 4 -7.59 -2.61 -10.44
CA ARG A 4 -7.79 -1.68 -9.33
C ARG A 4 -6.47 -1.13 -8.80
N LEU A 5 -5.42 -1.96 -8.74
CA LEU A 5 -4.06 -1.50 -8.41
C LEU A 5 -3.52 -0.57 -9.50
N LEU A 6 -3.73 -0.92 -10.78
CA LEU A 6 -3.32 -0.07 -11.91
C LEU A 6 -3.99 1.31 -11.86
N ASN A 7 -5.29 1.37 -11.54
CA ASN A 7 -6.00 2.64 -11.34
C ASN A 7 -5.51 3.45 -10.13
N ARG A 8 -4.80 2.81 -9.19
CA ARG A 8 -4.17 3.43 -8.01
C ARG A 8 -2.70 3.79 -8.25
N GLY A 9 -2.27 3.82 -9.51
CA GLY A 9 -0.96 4.31 -9.91
C GLY A 9 0.17 3.28 -9.80
N PHE A 10 -0.13 2.04 -9.38
CA PHE A 10 0.88 0.99 -9.37
C PHE A 10 1.29 0.66 -10.81
N SER A 11 2.60 0.49 -11.01
CA SER A 11 3.12 -0.07 -12.26
C SER A 11 2.60 -1.49 -12.46
N LEU A 12 2.60 -1.98 -13.70
CA LEU A 12 2.18 -3.36 -14.02
C LEU A 12 2.96 -4.39 -13.19
N ARG A 13 4.26 -4.15 -12.97
CA ARG A 13 5.10 -4.99 -12.11
C ARG A 13 4.63 -5.01 -10.66
N GLY A 14 4.44 -3.85 -10.04
CA GLY A 14 4.00 -3.76 -8.65
C GLY A 14 2.59 -4.34 -8.45
N ALA A 15 1.69 -4.11 -9.41
CA ALA A 15 0.35 -4.70 -9.38
C ALA A 15 0.38 -6.23 -9.47
N LEU A 16 1.27 -6.81 -10.30
CA LEU A 16 1.43 -8.25 -10.43
C LEU A 16 2.03 -8.89 -9.17
N GLU A 17 3.04 -8.25 -8.58
CA GLU A 17 3.67 -8.69 -7.33
C GLU A 17 2.63 -8.87 -6.21
N ILE A 18 1.84 -7.82 -5.95
CA ILE A 18 0.75 -7.87 -4.97
C ILE A 18 -0.29 -8.94 -5.35
N THR A 19 -0.61 -9.05 -6.65
CA THR A 19 -1.63 -9.99 -7.12
C THR A 19 -1.23 -11.45 -6.91
N ARG A 20 0.06 -11.77 -7.05
CA ARG A 20 0.62 -13.10 -6.81
C ARG A 20 0.59 -13.52 -5.36
N GLU A 21 0.87 -12.59 -4.46
CA GLU A 21 0.87 -12.89 -3.02
C GLU A 21 -0.55 -13.00 -2.45
N ASN A 22 -1.55 -12.37 -3.08
CA ASN A 22 -2.88 -12.19 -2.51
C ASN A 22 -4.04 -12.80 -3.33
N SER A 23 -3.76 -13.47 -4.45
CA SER A 23 -4.81 -14.18 -5.20
C SER A 23 -4.31 -15.41 -5.94
N THR A 24 -5.22 -16.37 -6.10
CA THR A 24 -5.01 -17.56 -6.93
C THR A 24 -4.86 -17.26 -8.42
N LEU A 25 -5.25 -16.06 -8.88
CA LEU A 25 -5.10 -15.61 -10.27
C LEU A 25 -3.71 -15.02 -10.58
N GLY A 26 -2.82 -14.88 -9.60
CA GLY A 26 -1.51 -14.26 -9.83
C GLY A 26 -0.60 -14.99 -10.83
N ASP A 27 -0.86 -16.28 -11.06
CA ASP A 27 -0.14 -17.09 -12.04
C ASP A 27 -0.71 -16.96 -13.47
N GLU A 28 -1.88 -16.35 -13.65
CA GLU A 28 -2.52 -16.17 -14.96
C GLU A 28 -2.02 -14.92 -15.71
N TYR A 29 -1.17 -14.10 -15.07
CA TYR A 29 -0.66 -12.86 -15.65
C TYR A 29 0.85 -12.95 -15.89
N LEU A 30 1.26 -12.75 -17.16
CA LEU A 30 2.65 -12.63 -17.58
C LEU A 30 2.89 -11.24 -18.16
N ILE A 31 3.93 -10.57 -17.66
CA ILE A 31 4.39 -9.31 -18.25
C ILE A 31 5.28 -9.62 -19.44
N VAL A 32 4.94 -9.07 -20.60
CA VAL A 32 5.78 -9.11 -21.82
C VAL A 32 6.25 -7.68 -22.11
N GLY A 33 7.56 -7.47 -22.06
CA GLY A 33 8.19 -6.14 -22.24
C GLY A 33 8.55 -5.45 -20.91
N ASP A 34 8.48 -4.13 -20.88
CA ASP A 34 8.84 -3.32 -19.71
C ASP A 34 7.62 -3.14 -18.77
N GLY A 35 7.63 -3.85 -17.64
CA GLY A 35 6.58 -3.77 -16.62
C GLY A 35 6.58 -2.50 -15.76
N SER A 36 7.53 -1.58 -15.97
CA SER A 36 7.60 -0.29 -15.28
C SER A 36 6.66 0.77 -15.84
N VAL A 37 5.81 0.39 -16.81
CA VAL A 37 4.78 1.28 -17.35
C VAL A 37 3.71 1.55 -16.30
N ASP A 38 3.50 2.85 -16.04
CA ASP A 38 2.38 3.34 -15.24
C ASP A 38 1.17 3.56 -16.15
N ILE A 39 0.02 3.06 -15.73
CA ILE A 39 -1.23 3.18 -16.51
C ILE A 39 -2.05 4.38 -16.06
N ALA A 40 -2.06 4.68 -14.76
CA ALA A 40 -2.68 5.86 -14.18
C ALA A 40 -1.63 6.67 -13.39
N GLN A 41 -1.78 7.99 -13.39
CA GLN A 41 -1.04 8.88 -12.49
C GLN A 41 -2.02 9.35 -11.40
N THR A 42 -1.63 9.24 -10.14
CA THR A 42 -2.47 9.60 -9.00
C THR A 42 -1.82 10.71 -8.19
N GLU A 43 -2.61 11.69 -7.73
CA GLU A 43 -2.11 12.85 -6.97
C GLU A 43 -1.66 12.51 -5.53
N GLY A 44 -1.73 11.24 -5.11
CA GLY A 44 -1.51 10.78 -3.73
C GLY A 44 -0.09 10.38 -3.32
N GLY A 45 0.94 10.70 -4.12
CA GLY A 45 2.31 10.29 -3.86
C GLY A 45 2.67 8.90 -4.43
N ALA A 46 3.75 8.30 -3.93
CA ALA A 46 4.21 6.99 -4.40
C ALA A 46 3.15 5.90 -4.12
N PRO A 47 2.78 5.06 -5.11
CA PRO A 47 1.85 3.95 -4.88
C PRO A 47 2.35 3.06 -3.75
N SER A 48 1.46 2.79 -2.80
CA SER A 48 1.86 2.16 -1.55
C SER A 48 0.77 1.21 -1.01
N VAL A 49 1.20 0.20 -0.28
CA VAL A 49 0.32 -0.71 0.48
C VAL A 49 0.56 -0.48 1.97
N ILE A 50 -0.52 -0.31 2.73
CA ILE A 50 -0.44 -0.26 4.20
C ILE A 50 -0.40 -1.69 4.70
N SER A 51 0.64 -2.06 5.44
CA SER A 51 0.77 -3.34 6.13
C SER A 51 0.35 -3.16 7.59
N LEU A 52 -0.65 -3.92 8.03
CA LEU A 52 -1.12 -3.95 9.40
C LEU A 52 -0.97 -5.35 10.00
N GLU A 53 -0.39 -5.40 11.18
CA GLU A 53 -0.32 -6.59 12.03
C GLU A 53 -1.11 -6.31 13.31
N LYS A 54 -2.07 -7.17 13.63
CA LYS A 54 -2.85 -7.00 14.87
C LYS A 54 -2.00 -7.38 16.08
N TYR A 55 -1.92 -6.48 17.05
CA TYR A 55 -1.28 -6.76 18.34
C TYR A 55 -2.32 -6.91 19.46
N GLU A 56 -1.85 -7.32 20.63
CA GLU A 56 -2.64 -7.27 21.86
C GLU A 56 -2.96 -5.80 22.24
N ASP A 57 -3.93 -5.58 23.12
CA ASP A 57 -4.33 -4.24 23.62
C ASP A 57 -4.96 -3.26 22.61
N SER A 58 -5.50 -3.74 21.49
CA SER A 58 -6.08 -2.90 20.42
C SER A 58 -5.06 -1.99 19.72
N GLU A 59 -3.78 -2.36 19.75
CA GLU A 59 -2.73 -1.75 18.94
C GLU A 59 -2.54 -2.48 17.60
N PHE A 60 -1.90 -1.79 16.66
CA PHE A 60 -1.48 -2.36 15.38
C PHE A 60 0.00 -2.09 15.15
N GLY A 61 0.71 -3.08 14.59
CA GLY A 61 1.95 -2.85 13.87
C GLY A 61 1.63 -2.23 12.52
N PHE A 62 2.08 -1.02 12.27
CA PHE A 62 1.87 -0.27 11.03
C PHE A 62 3.17 -0.17 10.23
N ALA A 63 3.10 -0.46 8.94
CA ALA A 63 4.14 -0.12 7.98
C ALA A 63 3.53 0.26 6.63
N LEU A 64 4.24 1.05 5.85
CA LEU A 64 3.97 1.33 4.44
C LEU A 64 5.01 0.63 3.56
N GLN A 65 4.54 -0.09 2.54
CA GLN A 65 5.36 -0.60 1.45
C GLN A 65 5.13 0.26 0.22
N SER A 66 6.15 0.99 -0.22
CA SER A 66 6.08 1.81 -1.43
C SER A 66 6.60 1.05 -2.66
N TYR A 67 6.06 1.40 -3.82
CA TYR A 67 6.42 0.82 -5.11
C TYR A 67 6.89 1.89 -6.07
N SER A 68 7.87 1.55 -6.91
CA SER A 68 8.39 2.48 -7.90
C SER A 68 7.47 2.63 -9.11
N THR A 69 7.43 3.86 -9.60
CA THR A 69 6.83 4.28 -10.86
C THR A 69 7.82 5.15 -11.64
N LYS A 70 7.44 5.64 -12.82
CA LYS A 70 8.24 6.63 -13.55
C LYS A 70 8.37 7.95 -12.79
N GLU A 71 7.35 8.33 -12.03
CA GLU A 71 7.34 9.55 -11.22
C GLU A 71 8.04 9.35 -9.87
N PHE A 72 7.88 8.18 -9.25
CA PHE A 72 8.47 7.82 -7.96
C PHE A 72 9.54 6.75 -8.16
N LYS A 73 10.73 7.19 -8.57
CA LYS A 73 11.87 6.33 -8.89
C LYS A 73 12.57 5.81 -7.63
N LEU A 74 13.51 4.91 -7.83
CA LEU A 74 14.47 4.53 -6.80
C LEU A 74 15.14 5.78 -6.21
N GLY A 75 15.15 5.87 -4.88
CA GLY A 75 15.71 7.00 -4.13
C GLY A 75 14.71 8.12 -3.85
N SER A 76 13.45 8.01 -4.30
CA SER A 76 12.38 8.92 -3.87
C SER A 76 12.18 8.82 -2.35
N VAL A 77 11.86 9.94 -1.70
CA VAL A 77 11.56 9.98 -0.27
C VAL A 77 10.06 9.93 -0.06
N THR A 78 9.60 9.05 0.83
CA THR A 78 8.18 8.91 1.17
C THR A 78 8.02 8.96 2.69
N ALA A 79 6.89 9.49 3.16
CA ALA A 79 6.57 9.65 4.57
C ALA A 79 5.10 9.32 4.80
N SER A 80 4.78 8.75 5.95
CA SER A 80 3.39 8.61 6.39
C SER A 80 2.85 9.96 6.89
N LEU A 81 1.55 10.17 6.76
CA LEU A 81 0.83 11.27 7.41
C LEU A 81 0.28 10.87 8.79
N LEU A 82 0.47 9.62 9.20
CA LEU A 82 0.09 9.17 10.54
C LEU A 82 1.06 9.77 11.57
N GLU A 83 0.56 10.66 12.44
CA GLU A 83 1.38 11.51 13.33
C GLU A 83 2.34 10.72 14.25
N SER A 84 1.93 9.52 14.68
CA SER A 84 2.75 8.64 15.52
C SER A 84 3.91 7.96 14.77
N VAL A 85 3.96 8.10 13.44
CA VAL A 85 4.97 7.51 12.55
C VAL A 85 5.79 8.62 11.91
N GLN A 86 6.88 9.02 12.57
CA GLN A 86 7.74 10.13 12.12
C GLN A 86 8.95 9.71 11.28
N ASP A 87 8.80 8.71 10.41
CA ASP A 87 9.91 8.21 9.60
C ASP A 87 9.76 8.51 8.11
N ARG A 88 10.76 9.23 7.58
CA ARG A 88 10.99 9.37 6.13
C ARG A 88 11.85 8.20 5.68
N HIS A 89 11.44 7.50 4.62
CA HIS A 89 12.18 6.38 4.08
C HIS A 89 12.45 6.55 2.59
N LEU A 90 13.45 5.82 2.10
CA LEU A 90 13.76 5.73 0.68
C LEU A 90 12.85 4.68 0.02
N SER A 91 12.32 5.04 -1.14
CA SER A 91 11.46 4.21 -1.97
C SER A 91 12.23 3.64 -3.17
N PRO A 92 11.84 2.45 -3.69
CA PRO A 92 10.80 1.58 -3.16
C PRO A 92 11.29 0.80 -1.93
N GLY A 93 10.41 0.51 -0.99
CA GLY A 93 10.77 -0.26 0.20
C GLY A 93 9.67 -0.29 1.25
N LYS A 94 9.84 -1.21 2.22
CA LYS A 94 9.02 -1.25 3.42
C LYS A 94 9.63 -0.33 4.47
N MET A 95 8.85 0.58 5.04
CA MET A 95 9.29 1.26 6.26
C MET A 95 9.40 0.27 7.43
N PRO A 96 10.22 0.57 8.44
CA PRO A 96 10.16 -0.13 9.73
C PRO A 96 8.74 -0.11 10.31
N THR A 97 8.37 -1.17 11.01
CA THR A 97 7.05 -1.26 11.63
C THR A 97 6.99 -0.43 12.91
N SER A 98 6.00 0.45 13.01
CA SER A 98 5.71 1.27 14.19
C SER A 98 4.45 0.78 14.89
N ARG A 99 4.43 0.81 16.23
CA ARG A 99 3.21 0.56 16.99
C ARG A 99 2.31 1.77 16.95
N VAL A 100 1.03 1.56 16.65
CA VAL A 100 0.04 2.63 16.55
C VAL A 100 -1.27 2.21 17.21
N GLU A 101 -1.93 3.18 17.85
CA GLU A 101 -3.24 2.97 18.46
C GLU A 101 -4.35 2.87 17.40
N LYS A 102 -5.41 2.13 17.70
CA LYS A 102 -6.55 1.93 16.79
C LYS A 102 -7.22 3.24 16.37
N GLN A 103 -7.36 4.21 17.27
CA GLN A 103 -8.14 5.42 16.98
C GLN A 103 -7.43 6.37 15.99
N PRO A 104 -6.14 6.75 16.18
CA PRO A 104 -5.37 7.47 15.16
C PRO A 104 -5.29 6.73 13.83
N LEU A 105 -5.16 5.39 13.86
CA LEU A 105 -5.14 4.59 12.65
C LEU A 105 -6.47 4.65 11.88
N LYS A 106 -7.62 4.62 12.58
CA LYS A 106 -8.95 4.79 11.95
C LYS A 106 -9.08 6.14 11.26
N GLU A 107 -8.61 7.21 11.90
CA GLU A 107 -8.64 8.54 11.32
C GLU A 107 -7.74 8.62 10.07
N TYR A 108 -6.51 8.11 10.15
CA TYR A 108 -5.61 8.04 9.02
C TYR A 108 -6.20 7.27 7.83
N LEU A 109 -6.81 6.09 8.08
CA LEU A 109 -7.44 5.29 7.04
C LEU A 109 -8.67 5.98 6.44
N THR A 110 -9.38 6.81 7.19
CA THR A 110 -10.52 7.58 6.64
C THR A 110 -10.09 8.56 5.54
N TRP A 111 -8.87 9.09 5.65
CA TRP A 111 -8.33 10.07 4.70
C TRP A 111 -7.36 9.48 3.67
N THR A 112 -7.13 8.17 3.71
CA THR A 112 -6.11 7.51 2.89
C THR A 112 -6.71 6.45 2.00
N GLU A 113 -6.63 6.66 0.70
CA GLU A 113 -7.11 5.70 -0.31
C GLU A 113 -6.00 4.74 -0.76
N LEU A 114 -5.49 3.92 0.17
CA LEU A 114 -4.48 2.90 -0.12
C LEU A 114 -4.97 1.49 0.19
N PRO A 115 -4.60 0.47 -0.61
CA PRO A 115 -4.83 -0.91 -0.23
C PRO A 115 -4.20 -1.24 1.13
N VAL A 116 -4.87 -2.07 1.92
CA VAL A 116 -4.46 -2.44 3.27
C VAL A 116 -4.28 -3.94 3.37
N LEU A 117 -3.07 -4.41 3.70
CA LEU A 117 -2.76 -5.79 3.98
C LEU A 117 -2.91 -6.02 5.49
N ILE A 118 -3.90 -6.81 5.92
CA ILE A 118 -4.12 -7.16 7.32
C ILE A 118 -3.85 -8.64 7.50
N ASP A 119 -2.86 -8.99 8.31
CA ASP A 119 -2.48 -10.39 8.58
C ASP A 119 -2.28 -11.20 7.27
N GLY A 120 -1.69 -10.57 6.26
CA GLY A 120 -1.44 -11.17 4.94
C GLY A 120 -2.64 -11.23 3.98
N LYS A 121 -3.77 -10.60 4.31
CA LYS A 121 -4.94 -10.49 3.42
C LYS A 121 -5.14 -9.07 2.93
N LEU A 122 -5.28 -8.92 1.61
CA LEU A 122 -5.52 -7.63 0.98
C LEU A 122 -6.98 -7.20 1.13
N GLU A 123 -7.19 -6.15 1.90
CA GLU A 123 -8.44 -5.41 2.03
C GLU A 123 -8.35 -4.07 1.30
N TRP A 124 -9.49 -3.60 0.80
CA TRP A 124 -9.52 -2.35 0.06
C TRP A 124 -9.98 -1.20 0.94
N ASN A 125 -9.22 -0.10 0.88
CA ASN A 125 -9.65 1.17 1.43
C ASN A 125 -9.77 2.18 0.30
N ASP A 126 -10.99 2.33 -0.19
CA ASP A 126 -11.35 3.18 -1.31
C ASP A 126 -12.32 4.29 -0.93
N GLY A 127 -12.39 4.62 0.36
CA GLY A 127 -13.28 5.65 0.89
C GLY A 127 -14.77 5.27 0.86
N ILE A 128 -15.10 4.05 0.39
CA ILE A 128 -16.46 3.54 0.26
C ILE A 128 -16.57 2.26 1.09
N GLY A 129 -17.49 2.23 2.05
CA GLY A 129 -17.76 1.06 2.88
C GLY A 129 -17.05 1.09 4.25
N PRO A 130 -17.10 -0.01 5.01
CA PRO A 130 -16.48 -0.08 6.34
C PRO A 130 -14.95 -0.02 6.23
N LEU A 131 -14.31 0.64 7.19
CA LEU A 131 -12.85 0.61 7.29
C LEU A 131 -12.36 -0.85 7.48
N PRO A 132 -11.20 -1.21 6.91
CA PRO A 132 -10.71 -2.59 6.96
C PRO A 132 -10.31 -3.06 8.37
N ILE A 133 -10.25 -2.15 9.34
CA ILE A 133 -9.92 -2.42 10.75
C ILE A 133 -11.13 -2.37 11.71
N ASN A 134 -12.36 -2.28 11.16
CA ASN A 134 -13.58 -2.28 11.96
C ASN A 134 -13.95 -3.67 12.47
#